data_AF-A0A954Z7B3-F1
#
_entry.id   AF-A0A954Z7B3-F1
#
_cell.length_a   1.000
_cell.length_b   1.000
_cell.length_c   1.000
_cell.angle_alpha   90.00
_cell.angle_beta   90.00
_cell.angle_gamma   90.00
#
_symmetry.space_group_name_H-M   'P 1'
#
loop_
_entity.id
_entity.type
_entity.pdbx_description
1 polymer ?
#
loop_
_entity_poly.entity_id
_entity_poly.type
_entity_poly.pdbx_seq_one_letter_code
_entity_poly.pdbx_strand_id
1 'polypeptide(L)'
;AFDSRLRQLTLQTQWYLEMKDKVKELLEEQNKIVTDEALEKTVRNLELMDPKKQVKQILMQMIDDQRVEDVIAILGAMRNRTRQEVLLSFDSPNDVEVLYKIYSKILDGEPVKPMLEQQLRSLEQLKGQEN
;
A
#
# COMPACT_ATOMS: atom_id res chain seq x y z
N ALA A 1 -30.55 -1.51 8.30
CA ALA A 1 -29.24 -1.88 8.92
C ALA A 1 -28.39 -2.80 8.01
N PHE A 2 -28.99 -3.67 7.18
CA PHE A 2 -28.24 -4.54 6.25
C PHE A 2 -27.70 -3.79 5.01
N ASP A 3 -28.53 -2.92 4.40
CA ASP A 3 -28.14 -2.11 3.22
C ASP A 3 -27.03 -1.08 3.48
N SER A 4 -26.85 -0.65 4.72
CA SER A 4 -25.80 0.30 5.10
C SER A 4 -24.44 -0.38 5.25
N ARG A 5 -24.40 -1.58 5.85
CA ARG A 5 -23.17 -2.38 5.93
C ARG A 5 -22.73 -2.91 4.57
N LEU A 6 -23.68 -3.37 3.75
CA LEU A 6 -23.38 -3.79 2.37
C LEU A 6 -22.79 -2.63 1.58
N ARG A 7 -23.39 -1.43 1.63
CA ARG A 7 -22.83 -0.25 0.96
C ARG A 7 -21.44 0.14 1.50
N GLN A 8 -21.22 0.05 2.81
CA GLN A 8 -19.91 0.30 3.42
C GLN A 8 -18.84 -0.70 2.95
N LEU A 9 -19.13 -2.00 2.97
CA LEU A 9 -18.22 -3.04 2.50
C LEU A 9 -17.88 -2.85 1.02
N THR A 10 -18.87 -2.51 0.18
CA THR A 10 -18.64 -2.27 -1.24
C THR A 10 -17.79 -1.01 -1.46
N LEU A 11 -18.04 0.08 -0.74
CA LEU A 11 -17.27 1.33 -0.86
C LEU A 11 -15.84 1.18 -0.36
N GLN A 12 -15.62 0.50 0.77
CA GLN A 12 -14.28 0.21 1.28
C GLN A 12 -13.50 -0.68 0.32
N THR A 13 -14.15 -1.70 -0.24
CA THR A 13 -13.53 -2.60 -1.23
C THR A 13 -13.17 -1.85 -2.52
N GLN A 14 -14.06 -0.99 -3.02
CA GLN A 14 -13.82 -0.24 -4.25
C GLN A 14 -12.70 0.79 -4.08
N TRP A 15 -12.72 1.56 -2.98
CA TRP A 15 -11.63 2.48 -2.67
C TRP A 15 -10.29 1.75 -2.47
N TYR A 16 -10.29 0.57 -1.84
CA TYR A 16 -9.11 -0.26 -1.68
C TYR A 16 -8.52 -0.69 -3.04
N LEU A 17 -9.36 -1.14 -3.96
CA LEU A 17 -8.94 -1.52 -5.32
C LEU A 17 -8.36 -0.32 -6.08
N GLU A 18 -9.04 0.83 -6.05
CA GLU A 18 -8.56 2.06 -6.70
C GLU A 18 -7.23 2.55 -6.10
N MET A 19 -7.08 2.49 -4.78
CA MET A 19 -5.84 2.89 -4.10
C MET A 19 -4.68 2.01 -4.52
N LYS A 20 -4.90 0.69 -4.54
CA LYS A 20 -3.89 -0.27 -4.93
C LYS A 20 -3.45 -0.10 -6.38
N ASP A 21 -4.39 0.15 -7.29
CA ASP A 21 -4.09 0.41 -8.69
C ASP A 21 -3.27 1.70 -8.86
N LYS A 22 -3.61 2.77 -8.14
CA LYS A 22 -2.85 4.02 -8.17
C LYS A 22 -1.45 3.89 -7.56
N VAL A 23 -1.30 3.16 -6.45
CA VAL A 23 0.04 2.85 -5.89
C VAL A 23 0.88 2.11 -6.92
N LYS A 24 0.29 1.14 -7.61
CA LYS A 24 0.98 0.40 -8.68
C LYS A 24 1.42 1.33 -9.81
N GLU A 25 0.55 2.20 -10.31
CA GLU A 25 0.86 3.17 -11.37
C GLU A 25 2.02 4.09 -10.96
N LEU A 26 1.94 4.68 -9.76
CA LEU A 26 2.99 5.59 -9.28
C LEU A 26 4.33 4.89 -9.03
N LEU A 27 4.33 3.63 -8.58
CA LEU A 27 5.56 2.84 -8.47
C LEU A 27 6.16 2.50 -9.84
N GLU A 28 5.33 2.34 -10.86
CA GLU A 28 5.79 2.14 -12.25
C GLU A 28 6.42 3.42 -12.82
N GLU A 29 5.87 4.59 -12.49
CA GLU A 29 6.43 5.90 -12.86
C GLU A 29 7.70 6.26 -12.07
N GLN A 30 7.76 5.90 -10.78
CA GLN A 30 8.90 6.14 -9.90
C GLN A 30 10.09 5.19 -10.13
N ASN A 31 10.04 4.30 -11.13
CA ASN A 31 11.14 3.39 -11.48
C ASN A 31 12.34 4.13 -12.12
N LYS A 32 12.73 5.27 -11.54
CA LYS A 32 14.01 5.94 -11.75
C LYS A 32 15.07 5.10 -11.06
N ILE A 33 15.95 4.57 -11.89
CA ILE A 33 17.17 3.82 -11.59
C ILE A 33 17.78 4.22 -10.23
N VAL A 34 17.48 3.44 -9.19
CA VAL A 34 18.23 3.46 -7.94
C VAL A 34 19.34 2.44 -8.10
N THR A 35 20.54 2.87 -8.48
CA THR A 35 21.75 2.05 -8.42
C THR A 35 22.21 1.96 -6.96
N ASP A 36 21.51 1.18 -6.16
CA ASP A 36 21.93 0.79 -4.82
C ASP A 36 22.01 -0.74 -4.74
N GLU A 37 23.23 -1.25 -4.67
CA GLU A 37 23.52 -2.69 -4.61
C GLU A 37 22.88 -3.36 -3.37
N ALA A 38 22.78 -2.63 -2.25
CA ALA A 38 22.13 -3.12 -1.04
C ALA A 38 20.61 -3.23 -1.23
N LEU A 39 20.01 -2.26 -1.94
CA LEU A 39 18.59 -2.32 -2.31
C LEU A 39 18.32 -3.47 -3.28
N GLU A 40 19.12 -3.63 -4.33
CA GLU A 40 18.99 -4.74 -5.27
C GLU A 40 19.05 -6.10 -4.58
N LYS A 41 20.00 -6.28 -3.67
CA LYS A 41 20.14 -7.51 -2.90
C LYS A 41 18.92 -7.75 -2.00
N THR A 42 18.41 -6.70 -1.37
CA THR A 42 17.20 -6.76 -0.53
C THR A 42 15.99 -7.19 -1.37
N VAL A 43 15.79 -6.55 -2.53
CA VAL A 43 14.71 -6.88 -3.46
C VAL A 43 14.82 -8.32 -3.92
N ARG A 44 15.99 -8.78 -4.38
CA ARG A 44 16.19 -10.18 -4.80
C ARG A 44 15.87 -11.17 -3.69
N ASN A 45 16.27 -10.87 -2.45
CA ASN A 45 15.95 -11.74 -1.32
C ASN A 45 14.44 -11.78 -1.05
N LEU A 46 13.77 -10.64 -1.10
CA LEU A 46 12.31 -10.56 -0.90
C LEU A 46 11.55 -11.26 -2.03
N GLU A 47 12.01 -11.18 -3.28
CA GLU A 47 11.38 -11.86 -4.42
C GLU A 47 11.46 -13.39 -4.35
N LEU A 48 12.36 -13.95 -3.54
CA LEU A 48 12.45 -15.39 -3.28
C LEU A 48 11.52 -15.87 -2.17
N MET A 49 10.92 -14.93 -1.43
CA MET A 49 10.06 -15.23 -0.29
C MET A 49 8.59 -15.32 -0.71
N ASP A 50 7.77 -15.94 0.15
CA ASP A 50 6.32 -15.97 -0.05
C ASP A 50 5.74 -14.55 0.09
N PRO A 51 5.06 -14.01 -0.95
CA PRO A 51 4.56 -12.64 -0.94
C PRO A 51 3.62 -12.33 0.23
N LYS A 52 2.76 -13.29 0.60
CA LYS A 52 1.68 -13.07 1.57
C LYS A 52 2.10 -13.31 3.01
N LYS A 53 2.93 -14.31 3.26
CA LYS A 53 3.35 -14.72 4.61
C LYS A 53 4.62 -14.04 5.08
N GLN A 54 5.55 -13.76 4.17
CA GLN A 54 6.88 -13.27 4.54
C GLN A 54 7.05 -11.83 4.08
N VAL A 55 6.92 -11.56 2.78
CA VAL A 55 7.18 -10.22 2.24
C VAL A 55 6.24 -9.19 2.86
N LYS A 56 4.93 -9.45 2.88
CA LYS A 56 3.95 -8.58 3.54
C LYS A 56 4.34 -8.24 4.99
N GLN A 57 4.70 -9.23 5.80
CA GLN A 57 5.03 -9.03 7.21
C GLN A 57 6.27 -8.14 7.37
N ILE A 58 7.29 -8.35 6.55
CA ILE A 58 8.50 -7.54 6.55
C ILE A 58 8.18 -6.09 6.16
N LEU A 59 7.39 -5.88 5.11
CA LEU A 59 6.98 -4.54 4.68
C LEU A 59 6.13 -3.83 5.74
N MET A 60 5.21 -4.54 6.39
CA MET A 60 4.42 -3.98 7.50
C MET A 60 5.31 -3.53 8.66
N GLN A 61 6.27 -4.38 9.06
CA GLN A 61 7.21 -4.03 10.12
C GLN A 61 8.06 -2.80 9.76
N MET A 62 8.52 -2.70 8.51
CA MET A 62 9.26 -1.51 8.05
C MET A 62 8.41 -0.24 8.11
N ILE A 63 7.11 -0.33 7.82
CA ILE A 63 6.19 0.81 7.93
C ILE A 63 5.98 1.22 9.39
N ASP A 64 5.86 0.24 10.29
CA ASP A 64 5.76 0.48 11.73
C ASP A 64 7.05 1.13 12.28
N ASP A 65 8.20 0.75 11.73
CA ASP A 65 9.51 1.36 12.00
C ASP A 65 9.71 2.74 11.32
N GLN A 66 8.66 3.33 10.75
CA GLN A 66 8.67 4.61 10.01
C GLN A 66 9.54 4.63 8.75
N ARG A 67 9.88 3.45 8.19
CA ARG A 67 10.71 3.30 6.98
C ARG A 67 9.86 3.14 5.72
N VAL A 68 8.87 4.03 5.55
CA VAL A 68 7.91 3.95 4.43
C VAL A 68 8.58 4.23 3.09
N GLU A 69 9.58 5.11 3.06
CA GLU A 69 10.41 5.43 1.89
C GLU A 69 11.16 4.20 1.37
N ASP A 70 11.74 3.40 2.28
CA ASP A 70 12.43 2.16 1.92
C ASP A 70 11.44 1.15 1.32
N VAL A 71 10.22 1.07 1.86
CA VAL A 71 9.17 0.20 1.33
C VAL A 71 8.76 0.61 -0.09
N ILE A 72 8.63 1.91 -0.35
CA ILE A 72 8.35 2.45 -1.69
C ILE A 72 9.49 2.08 -2.65
N ALA A 73 10.75 2.29 -2.25
CA ALA A 73 11.91 1.96 -3.07
C ALA A 73 11.98 0.46 -3.38
N ILE A 74 11.75 -0.40 -2.39
CA ILE A 74 11.71 -1.85 -2.55
C ILE A 74 10.60 -2.26 -3.51
N LEU A 75 9.37 -1.78 -3.31
CA LEU A 75 8.23 -2.13 -4.17
C LEU A 75 8.43 -1.62 -5.61
N GLY A 76 8.99 -0.42 -5.77
CA GLY A 76 9.32 0.15 -7.09
C GLY A 76 10.33 -0.70 -7.85
N ALA A 77 11.37 -1.16 -7.16
CA ALA A 77 12.45 -1.97 -7.72
C ALA A 77 12.10 -3.45 -7.95
N MET A 78 11.02 -3.96 -7.36
CA MET A 78 10.53 -5.31 -7.63
C MET A 78 10.04 -5.48 -9.07
N ARG A 79 10.20 -6.69 -9.60
CA ARG A 79 9.59 -7.12 -10.87
C ARG A 79 8.08 -6.96 -10.81
N ASN A 80 7.49 -6.51 -11.92
CA ASN A 80 6.05 -6.18 -11.99
C ASN A 80 5.16 -7.30 -11.43
N ARG A 81 5.40 -8.56 -11.84
CA ARG A 81 4.64 -9.71 -11.36
C ARG A 81 4.73 -9.88 -9.83
N THR A 82 5.93 -9.85 -9.28
CA THR A 82 6.13 -10.03 -7.83
C THR A 82 5.57 -8.86 -7.04
N ARG A 83 5.77 -7.61 -7.50
CA ARG A 83 5.12 -6.43 -6.93
C ARG A 83 3.60 -6.59 -6.89
N GLN A 84 2.98 -7.06 -7.98
CA GLN A 84 1.54 -7.30 -8.03
C GLN A 84 1.09 -8.36 -7.02
N GLU A 85 1.81 -9.48 -6.91
CA GLU A 85 1.51 -10.55 -5.95
C GLU A 85 1.64 -10.06 -4.50
N VAL A 86 2.64 -9.22 -4.20
CA VAL A 86 2.81 -8.57 -2.89
C VAL A 86 1.67 -7.59 -2.62
N LEU A 87 1.35 -6.69 -3.55
CA LEU A 87 0.24 -5.75 -3.40
C LEU A 87 -1.12 -6.46 -3.27
N LEU A 88 -1.30 -7.61 -3.94
CA LEU A 88 -2.49 -8.46 -3.81
C LEU A 88 -2.64 -9.07 -2.42
N SER A 89 -1.54 -9.23 -1.68
CA SER A 89 -1.56 -9.83 -0.35
C SER A 89 -2.09 -8.92 0.76
N PHE A 90 -2.24 -7.62 0.50
CA PHE A 90 -2.77 -6.62 1.43
C PHE A 90 -4.32 -6.66 1.50
N ASP A 91 -4.90 -7.85 1.62
CA ASP A 91 -6.33 -8.13 1.40
C ASP A 91 -7.25 -7.92 2.61
N SER A 92 -6.78 -7.35 3.72
CA SER A 92 -7.58 -7.13 4.93
C SER A 92 -7.92 -5.65 5.16
N PRO A 93 -9.02 -5.35 5.88
CA PRO A 93 -9.36 -3.97 6.25
C PRO A 93 -8.26 -3.25 7.04
N ASN A 94 -7.37 -3.97 7.74
CA ASN A 94 -6.26 -3.39 8.48
C ASN A 94 -5.08 -3.00 7.57
N ASP A 95 -5.02 -3.55 6.36
CA ASP A 95 -3.98 -3.24 5.37
C ASP A 95 -4.26 -1.93 4.61
N VAL A 96 -5.50 -1.43 4.66
CA VAL A 96 -5.92 -0.17 4.06
C VAL A 96 -5.07 1.00 4.54
N GLU A 97 -4.77 1.07 5.83
CA GLU A 97 -3.93 2.12 6.42
C GLU A 97 -2.48 2.04 5.93
N VAL A 98 -1.99 0.81 5.69
CA VAL A 98 -0.65 0.57 5.15
C VAL A 98 -0.55 1.06 3.71
N LEU A 99 -1.49 0.67 2.83
CA LEU A 99 -1.52 1.15 1.45
C LEU A 99 -1.69 2.67 1.38
N TYR A 100 -2.50 3.24 2.26
CA TYR A 100 -2.64 4.68 2.38
C TYR A 100 -1.32 5.37 2.75
N LYS A 101 -0.58 4.86 3.74
CA LYS A 101 0.73 5.41 4.14
C LYS A 101 1.70 5.41 2.96
N ILE A 102 1.77 4.30 2.22
CA ILE A 102 2.60 4.18 1.01
C ILE A 102 2.16 5.22 -0.03
N TYR A 103 0.86 5.28 -0.34
CA TYR A 103 0.32 6.20 -1.34
C TYR A 103 0.51 7.68 -0.99
N SER A 104 0.18 8.06 0.24
CA SER A 104 0.34 9.43 0.76
C SER A 104 1.79 9.86 0.72
N LYS A 105 2.72 8.94 0.97
CA LYS A 105 4.16 9.21 0.95
C LYS A 105 4.73 9.31 -0.46
N ILE A 106 4.23 8.52 -1.41
CA ILE A 106 4.54 8.65 -2.84
C ILE A 106 4.11 10.03 -3.36
N LEU A 107 2.99 10.56 -2.87
CA LEU A 107 2.43 11.87 -3.24
C LEU A 107 2.90 13.01 -2.33
N ASP A 108 3.84 12.78 -1.41
CA ASP A 108 4.27 13.81 -0.47
C ASP A 108 4.96 14.94 -1.26
N GLY A 109 4.35 16.13 -1.26
CA GLY A 109 4.73 17.27 -2.11
C GLY A 109 3.74 17.60 -3.24
N GLU A 110 2.72 16.77 -3.47
CA GLU A 110 1.67 17.00 -4.46
C GLU A 110 0.37 17.57 -3.84
N PRO A 111 -0.39 18.40 -4.58
CA PRO A 111 -1.62 19.06 -4.10
C PRO A 111 -2.79 18.09 -3.79
N VAL A 112 -2.63 16.80 -4.06
CA VAL A 112 -3.65 15.76 -3.87
C VAL A 112 -3.74 15.23 -2.43
N LYS A 113 -2.73 15.49 -1.59
CA LYS A 113 -2.65 15.02 -0.18
C LYS A 113 -3.89 15.35 0.68
N PRO A 114 -4.48 16.57 0.64
CA PRO A 114 -5.65 16.90 1.47
C PRO A 114 -6.90 16.10 1.12
N MET A 115 -7.11 15.80 -0.17
CA MET A 115 -8.26 14.99 -0.63
C MET A 115 -8.17 13.57 -0.10
N LEU A 116 -6.95 13.04 -0.01
CA LEU A 116 -6.69 11.67 0.46
C LEU A 116 -6.85 11.53 1.96
N GLU A 117 -6.36 12.49 2.74
CA GLU A 117 -6.62 12.53 4.17
C GLU A 117 -8.11 12.61 4.48
N GLN A 118 -8.89 13.35 3.68
CA GLN A 118 -10.34 13.40 3.84
C GLN A 118 -11.00 12.03 3.57
N GLN A 119 -10.54 11.32 2.54
CA GLN A 119 -11.04 9.97 2.23
C GLN A 119 -10.68 8.97 3.33
N LEU A 120 -9.45 9.01 3.88
CA LEU A 120 -9.05 8.16 5.00
C LEU A 120 -9.90 8.44 6.24
N ARG A 121 -10.04 9.71 6.63
CA ARG A 121 -10.87 10.10 7.78
C ARG A 121 -12.31 9.60 7.63
N SER A 122 -12.84 9.62 6.40
CA SER A 122 -14.17 9.07 6.11
C SER A 122 -14.21 7.54 6.32
N LEU A 123 -13.17 6.81 5.94
CA LEU A 123 -13.07 5.36 6.14
C LEU A 123 -12.91 4.98 7.62
N GLU A 124 -12.09 5.74 8.37
CA GLU A 124 -11.91 5.57 9.81
C GLU A 124 -13.21 5.84 10.58
N GLN A 125 -13.96 6.88 10.20
CA GLN A 125 -15.27 7.17 10.77
C GLN A 125 -16.29 6.06 10.48
N LEU A 126 -16.21 5.41 9.31
CA LEU A 126 -17.06 4.28 8.97
C LEU A 126 -16.70 3.02 9.79
N LYS A 127 -15.40 2.77 10.07
CA LYS A 127 -14.95 1.69 10.96
C LYS A 127 -15.33 1.95 12.43
N GLY A 128 -15.24 3.20 12.90
CA GLY A 128 -15.53 3.58 14.29
C GLY A 128 -17.00 3.46 14.69
N GLN A 129 -17.92 3.37 13.73
CA GLN A 129 -19.36 3.15 13.97
C GLN A 129 -19.74 1.66 14.14
N GLU A 130 -18.79 0.73 14.01
CA GLU A 130 -19.02 -0.71 14.23
C GLU A 130 -18.69 -1.17 15.66
N ASN A 131 -18.33 -0.26 16.58
CA ASN A 131 -18.20 -0.52 18.02
C ASN A 131 -19.38 0.00 18.82
#